data_AF-A0A1I7IHX1-F1
#
_entry.id   AF-A0A1I7IHX1-F1
#
_cell.length_a   1.000
_cell.length_b   1.000
_cell.length_c   1.000
_cell.angle_alpha   90.00
_cell.angle_beta   90.00
_cell.angle_gamma   90.00
#
_symmetry.space_group_name_H-M   'P 1'
#
loop_
_entity.id
_entity.type
_entity.pdbx_description
1 polymer ?
#
loop_
_entity_poly.entity_id
_entity_poly.type
_entity_poly.pdbx_seq_one_letter_code
_entity_poly.pdbx_strand_id
1 'polypeptide(L)'
;MRRILRALALIAATGPAATAAVAAPAPPCAAEAERQALKLLRFHSDGDARATVDPASVRSVGTVASLVGTRRFQVIEAEGSIDKGDYRIRLIYAPMPGSCVLMGQEILERSDPY
;
A
#
# COMPACT_ATOMS: atom_id res chain seq x y z
N MET A 1 -40.01 40.60 -47.15
CA MET A 1 -40.60 39.25 -47.00
C MET A 1 -39.82 38.46 -45.97
N ARG A 2 -40.51 37.98 -44.92
CA ARG A 2 -40.23 36.91 -43.94
C ARG A 2 -38.80 36.77 -43.34
N ARG A 3 -38.65 37.23 -42.09
CA ARG A 3 -37.60 36.80 -41.15
C ARG A 3 -38.10 35.55 -40.43
N ILE A 4 -37.42 34.41 -40.58
CA ILE A 4 -37.73 33.18 -39.83
C ILE A 4 -36.76 33.12 -38.64
N LEU A 5 -37.27 33.38 -37.43
CA LEU A 5 -36.55 33.14 -36.18
C LEU A 5 -36.53 31.62 -35.93
N ARG A 6 -35.35 31.02 -35.84
CA ARG A 6 -35.17 29.66 -35.32
C ARG A 6 -34.82 29.75 -33.84
N ALA A 7 -35.73 29.29 -32.99
CA ALA A 7 -35.47 29.09 -31.57
C ALA A 7 -34.60 27.82 -31.39
N LEU A 8 -33.41 27.98 -30.81
CA LEU A 8 -32.60 26.84 -30.34
C LEU A 8 -33.04 26.50 -28.92
N ALA A 9 -33.62 25.31 -28.74
CA ALA A 9 -33.82 24.72 -27.43
C ALA A 9 -32.50 24.07 -26.96
N LEU A 10 -31.91 24.58 -25.88
CA LEU A 10 -30.78 23.92 -25.19
C LEU A 10 -31.33 22.80 -24.30
N ILE A 11 -31.00 21.55 -24.64
CA ILE A 11 -31.23 20.39 -23.79
C ILE A 11 -30.03 20.28 -22.85
N ALA A 12 -30.22 20.57 -21.56
CA ALA A 12 -29.21 20.38 -20.54
C ALA A 12 -29.11 18.90 -20.18
N ALA A 13 -28.03 18.23 -20.60
CA ALA A 13 -27.74 16.85 -20.24
C ALA A 13 -27.18 16.80 -18.80
N THR A 14 -28.01 16.37 -17.84
CA THR A 14 -27.57 16.04 -16.48
C THR A 14 -26.97 14.64 -16.47
N GLY A 15 -25.66 14.54 -16.70
CA GLY A 15 -24.90 13.30 -16.53
C GLY A 15 -24.56 13.04 -15.05
N PRO A 16 -24.48 11.78 -14.60
CA PRO A 16 -24.10 11.44 -13.24
C PRO A 16 -22.66 11.87 -12.97
N ALA A 17 -22.44 12.64 -11.90
CA ALA A 17 -21.12 13.02 -11.45
C ALA A 17 -20.36 11.78 -10.95
N ALA A 18 -19.31 11.39 -11.67
CA ALA A 18 -18.37 10.38 -11.19
C ALA A 18 -17.62 10.95 -9.99
N THR A 19 -17.90 10.44 -8.80
CA THR A 19 -17.10 10.70 -7.60
C THR A 19 -15.74 10.02 -7.78
N ALA A 20 -14.71 10.81 -8.04
CA ALA A 20 -13.33 10.32 -8.04
C ALA A 20 -12.99 9.80 -6.64
N ALA A 21 -12.65 8.52 -6.52
CA ALA A 21 -12.15 7.95 -5.27
C ALA A 21 -10.79 8.58 -4.94
N VAL A 22 -10.72 9.34 -3.86
CA VAL A 22 -9.46 9.89 -3.35
C VAL A 22 -8.71 8.76 -2.67
N ALA A 23 -7.53 8.42 -3.19
CA ALA A 23 -6.65 7.43 -2.58
C ALA A 23 -6.30 7.85 -1.14
N ALA A 24 -6.42 6.92 -0.19
CA ALA A 24 -6.04 7.19 1.19
C ALA A 24 -4.55 7.61 1.25
N PRO A 25 -4.17 8.54 2.14
CA PRO A 25 -2.77 8.93 2.29
C PRO A 25 -1.93 7.73 2.72
N ALA A 26 -0.73 7.62 2.15
CA ALA A 26 0.22 6.58 2.51
C ALA A 26 0.57 6.65 4.01
N PRO A 27 0.75 5.50 4.70
CA PRO A 27 1.12 5.51 6.10
C PRO A 27 2.52 6.11 6.29
N PRO A 28 2.82 6.66 7.48
CA PRO A 28 4.20 6.93 7.88
C PRO A 28 5.08 5.72 7.56
N CYS A 29 6.31 5.96 7.10
CA CYS A 29 7.27 4.92 6.74
C CYS A 29 6.91 4.04 5.52
N ALA A 30 5.85 4.30 4.75
CA ALA A 30 5.46 3.48 3.59
C ALA A 30 6.62 3.22 2.59
N ALA A 31 7.33 4.27 2.18
CA ALA A 31 8.43 4.12 1.23
C ALA A 31 9.64 3.34 1.80
N GLU A 32 9.89 3.45 3.12
CA GLU A 32 10.90 2.63 3.79
C GLU A 32 10.43 1.18 3.89
N ALA A 33 9.14 0.97 4.17
CA ALA A 33 8.52 -0.35 4.26
C ALA A 33 8.62 -1.11 2.93
N GLU A 34 8.31 -0.48 1.81
CA GLU A 34 8.47 -1.08 0.48
C GLU A 34 9.91 -1.55 0.23
N ARG A 35 10.90 -0.67 0.50
CA ARG A 35 12.32 -1.01 0.32
C ARG A 35 12.77 -2.15 1.24
N GLN A 36 12.35 -2.12 2.51
CA GLN A 36 12.69 -3.17 3.47
C GLN A 36 11.99 -4.49 3.17
N ALA A 37 10.76 -4.46 2.66
CA ALA A 37 10.03 -5.64 2.21
C ALA A 37 10.78 -6.33 1.06
N LEU A 38 11.25 -5.57 0.06
CA LEU A 38 12.03 -6.11 -1.05
C LEU A 38 13.36 -6.69 -0.56
N LYS A 39 14.05 -5.99 0.33
CA LYS A 39 15.29 -6.49 0.95
C LYS A 39 15.06 -7.80 1.71
N LEU A 40 13.97 -7.88 2.47
CA LEU A 40 13.62 -9.07 3.24
C LEU A 40 13.28 -10.25 2.32
N LEU A 41 12.49 -10.05 1.27
CA LEU A 41 12.19 -11.10 0.30
C LEU A 41 13.46 -11.66 -0.35
N ARG A 42 14.35 -10.78 -0.81
CA ARG A 42 15.64 -11.20 -1.38
C ARG A 42 16.47 -11.96 -0.36
N PHE A 43 16.50 -11.51 0.89
CA PHE A 43 17.20 -12.25 1.94
C PHE A 43 16.58 -13.64 2.18
N HIS A 44 15.26 -13.75 2.17
CA HIS A 44 14.53 -15.00 2.38
C HIS A 44 14.78 -16.04 1.27
N SER A 45 15.09 -15.60 0.05
CA SER A 45 15.36 -16.46 -1.12
C SER A 45 16.81 -16.45 -1.58
N ASP A 46 17.77 -16.33 -0.65
CA ASP A 46 19.20 -16.39 -0.96
C ASP A 46 19.67 -15.42 -2.07
N GLY A 47 19.04 -14.25 -2.12
CA GLY A 47 19.35 -13.17 -3.05
C GLY A 47 18.65 -13.26 -4.40
N ASP A 48 17.59 -14.06 -4.55
CA ASP A 48 16.87 -14.19 -5.83
C ASP A 48 16.41 -12.83 -6.37
N ALA A 49 16.95 -12.47 -7.54
CA ALA A 49 16.68 -11.20 -8.20
C ALA A 49 15.23 -11.07 -8.70
N ARG A 50 14.48 -12.18 -8.77
CA ARG A 50 13.06 -12.21 -9.15
C ARG A 50 12.13 -11.75 -8.04
N ALA A 51 12.62 -11.50 -6.83
CA ALA A 51 11.83 -10.94 -5.75
C ALA A 51 11.24 -9.57 -6.13
N THR A 52 9.93 -9.40 -5.94
CA THR A 52 9.22 -8.14 -6.19
C THR A 52 8.27 -7.81 -5.03
N VAL A 53 7.93 -6.52 -4.88
CA VAL A 53 6.93 -6.03 -3.93
C VAL A 53 5.91 -5.22 -4.72
N ASP A 54 4.62 -5.37 -4.41
CA ASP A 54 3.56 -4.52 -4.95
C ASP A 54 3.46 -3.22 -4.14
N PRO A 55 3.83 -2.05 -4.70
CA PRO A 55 3.75 -0.78 -3.97
C PRO A 55 2.33 -0.41 -3.55
N ALA A 56 1.30 -0.85 -4.29
CA ALA A 56 -0.10 -0.56 -3.98
C ALA A 56 -0.60 -1.34 -2.75
N SER A 57 0.07 -2.44 -2.40
CA SER A 57 -0.27 -3.25 -1.24
C SER A 57 0.16 -2.64 0.10
N VAL A 58 1.08 -1.67 0.09
CA VAL A 58 1.73 -1.11 1.29
C VAL A 58 0.73 -0.31 2.13
N ARG A 59 0.37 -0.86 3.30
CA ARG A 59 -0.69 -0.29 4.16
C ARG A 59 -0.40 -0.48 5.64
N SER A 60 -0.87 0.43 6.48
CA SER A 60 -0.85 0.24 7.93
C SER A 60 -1.94 -0.75 8.34
N VAL A 61 -1.58 -1.79 9.10
CA VAL A 61 -2.52 -2.83 9.56
C VAL A 61 -2.73 -2.83 11.08
N GLY A 62 -2.13 -1.87 11.78
CA GLY A 62 -2.36 -1.66 13.21
C GLY A 62 -1.09 -1.34 13.97
N THR A 63 -1.04 -1.77 15.23
CA THR A 63 0.10 -1.56 16.11
C THR A 63 0.37 -2.76 16.99
N VAL A 64 1.62 -2.95 17.40
CA VAL A 64 2.04 -3.94 18.40
C VAL A 64 2.66 -3.25 19.61
N ALA A 65 2.51 -3.81 20.80
CA ALA A 65 3.14 -3.26 22.01
C ALA A 65 4.67 -3.42 21.92
N SER A 66 5.41 -2.45 22.44
CA SER A 66 6.83 -2.63 22.69
C SER A 66 7.04 -3.70 23.75
N LEU A 67 8.08 -4.52 23.60
CA LEU A 67 8.49 -5.50 24.61
C LEU A 67 9.11 -4.83 25.85
N VAL A 68 9.58 -3.59 25.71
CA VAL A 68 10.14 -2.78 26.80
C VAL A 68 9.50 -1.39 26.79
N GLY A 69 9.04 -0.94 27.96
CA GLY A 69 8.35 0.35 28.13
C GLY A 69 6.85 0.29 27.80
N THR A 70 6.24 1.46 27.52
CA THR A 70 4.77 1.61 27.39
C THR A 70 4.31 2.01 25.99
N ARG A 71 5.23 2.16 25.03
CA ARG A 71 4.89 2.60 23.67
C ARG A 71 4.39 1.46 22.78
N ARG A 72 3.87 1.83 21.62
CA ARG A 72 3.44 0.92 20.55
C ARG A 72 4.18 1.22 19.26
N PHE A 73 4.44 0.19 18.48
CA PHE A 73 5.04 0.28 17.15
C PHE A 73 3.96 0.13 16.08
N GLN A 74 4.12 0.85 14.98
CA GLN A 74 3.26 0.73 13.81
C GLN A 74 3.57 -0.57 13.07
N VAL A 75 2.55 -1.25 12.59
CA VAL A 75 2.71 -2.42 11.71
C VAL A 75 2.28 -2.04 10.31
N ILE A 76 3.21 -2.14 9.36
CA ILE A 76 2.98 -1.94 7.93
C ILE A 76 3.03 -3.29 7.26
N GLU A 77 2.00 -3.59 6.48
CA GLU A 77 1.93 -4.79 5.64
C GLU A 77 2.25 -4.43 4.20
N ALA A 78 2.95 -5.33 3.52
CA ALA A 78 3.19 -5.31 2.09
C ALA A 78 3.01 -6.73 1.55
N GLU A 79 2.66 -6.82 0.28
CA GLU A 79 2.57 -8.06 -0.48
C GLU A 79 3.67 -8.08 -1.54
N GLY A 80 4.22 -9.26 -1.79
CA GLY A 80 5.27 -9.43 -2.77
C GLY A 80 5.42 -10.89 -3.16
N SER A 81 6.27 -11.16 -4.14
CA SER A 81 6.41 -12.48 -4.72
C SER A 81 7.86 -12.81 -5.06
N ILE A 82 8.15 -14.12 -5.10
CA ILE A 82 9.42 -14.67 -5.56
C ILE A 82 9.08 -15.87 -6.44
N ASP A 83 9.30 -15.74 -7.74
CA ASP A 83 8.91 -16.75 -8.75
C ASP A 83 7.43 -17.14 -8.66
N LYS A 84 7.11 -18.32 -8.09
CA LYS A 84 5.74 -18.84 -7.92
C LYS A 84 5.19 -18.67 -6.50
N GLY A 85 5.99 -18.17 -5.57
CA GLY A 85 5.57 -17.95 -4.19
C GLY A 85 5.06 -16.52 -4.02
N ASP A 86 3.88 -16.39 -3.41
CA ASP A 86 3.30 -15.12 -2.97
C ASP A 86 3.46 -14.99 -1.46
N TYR A 87 3.80 -13.80 -0.98
CA TYR A 87 4.13 -13.56 0.41
C TYR A 87 3.41 -12.33 0.96
N ARG A 88 2.95 -12.45 2.20
CA ARG A 88 2.59 -11.33 3.05
C ARG A 88 3.77 -10.99 3.95
N ILE A 89 4.14 -9.71 3.97
CA ILE A 89 5.25 -9.21 4.75
C ILE A 89 4.72 -8.20 5.75
N ARG A 90 5.11 -8.32 7.02
CA ARG A 90 4.81 -7.31 8.04
C ARG A 90 6.10 -6.72 8.58
N LEU A 91 6.16 -5.40 8.60
CA LEU A 91 7.27 -4.61 9.09
C LEU A 91 6.81 -3.77 10.26
N ILE A 92 7.52 -3.89 11.37
CA ILE A 92 7.18 -3.22 12.63
C ILE A 92 8.10 -2.02 12.78
N TYR A 93 7.53 -0.82 12.78
CA TYR A 93 8.29 0.43 12.84
C TYR A 93 8.02 1.22 14.12
N ALA A 94 9.07 1.86 14.62
CA ALA A 94 8.97 3.03 15.47
C ALA A 94 9.14 4.30 14.60
N PRO A 95 8.05 5.00 14.24
CA PRO A 95 8.16 6.25 13.51
C PRO A 95 8.74 7.33 14.43
N MET A 96 9.77 8.04 13.97
CA MET A 96 10.38 9.15 14.66
C MET A 96 10.48 10.36 13.72
N PRO A 97 10.64 11.58 14.24
CA PRO A 97 10.88 12.74 13.38
C PRO A 97 12.04 12.49 12.42
N GLY A 98 11.76 12.50 11.12
CA GLY A 98 12.74 12.31 10.05
C GLY A 98 13.27 10.88 9.85
N SER A 99 12.79 9.87 10.59
CA SER A 99 13.30 8.49 10.44
C SER A 99 12.28 7.40 10.78
N CYS A 100 12.53 6.22 10.22
CA CYS A 100 11.72 5.02 10.42
C CYS A 100 12.62 3.92 10.96
N VAL A 101 12.57 3.65 12.26
CA VAL A 101 13.39 2.60 12.85
C VAL A 101 12.64 1.27 12.81
N LEU A 102 13.23 0.31 12.12
CA LEU A 102 12.70 -1.04 11.99
C LEU A 102 12.96 -1.82 13.28
N MET A 103 11.88 -2.29 13.90
CA MET A 103 11.89 -3.01 15.19
C MET A 103 11.68 -4.52 15.02
N GLY A 104 11.08 -4.95 13.92
CA GLY A 104 10.80 -6.36 13.66
C GLY A 104 10.22 -6.59 12.26
N GLN A 105 10.27 -7.84 11.83
CA GLN A 105 9.85 -8.28 10.50
C GLN A 105 9.22 -9.67 10.58
N GLU A 106 8.21 -9.91 9.76
CA GLU A 106 7.58 -11.22 9.54
C GLU A 106 7.41 -11.41 8.02
N ILE A 107 7.66 -12.63 7.55
CA ILE A 107 7.34 -13.08 6.20
C ILE A 107 6.48 -14.33 6.32
N LEU A 108 5.39 -14.38 5.56
CA LEU A 108 4.49 -15.52 5.53
C LEU A 108 4.12 -15.82 4.08
N GLU A 109 4.43 -17.03 3.62
CA GLU A 109 4.00 -17.50 2.30
C GLU A 109 2.48 -17.73 2.29
N ARG A 110 1.82 -17.33 1.21
CA ARG A 110 0.42 -17.60 0.95
C ARG A 110 0.29 -18.99 0.32
N SER A 111 0.48 -20.02 1.13
CA SER A 111 0.37 -21.42 0.73
C SER A 111 -0.63 -22.17 1.61
N ASP A 112 -1.24 -23.23 1.07
CA ASP A 112 -2.08 -24.17 1.81
C ASP A 112 -1.50 -25.58 1.66
N PRO A 113 -0.78 -26.09 2.67
CA PRO A 113 -0.18 -27.41 2.62
C PRO A 113 -1.11 -28.53 3.13
N TYR A 114 -2.37 -28.22 3.46
CA TYR A 114 -3.36 -29.16 4.01
C TYR A 114 -4.56 -29.36 3.09
#